data_AF-A0A5J6IGB0-F1
#
_entry.id   AF-A0A5J6IGB0-F1
#
_cell.length_a   1.000
_cell.length_b   1.000
_cell.length_c   1.000
_cell.angle_alpha   90.00
_cell.angle_beta   90.00
_cell.angle_gamma   90.00
#
_symmetry.space_group_name_H-M   'P 1'
#
loop_
_entity.id
_entity.type
_entity.pdbx_description
1 polymer ?
#
loop_
_entity_poly.entity_id
_entity_poly.type
_entity_poly.pdbx_seq_one_letter_code
_entity_poly.pdbx_strand_id
1 'polypeptide(L)'
;MTAATYQYVDLPDASVVTTRALLTARENITDTVAARAMMCIHGGAGFGKTLAVNICLRALEPGEDVRRDHLPGPAHRPRGAPRMVHRPRPGR
;
A
#
# COMPACT_ATOMS: atom_id res chain seq x y z
N MET A 1 8.87 -10.87 18.31
CA MET A 1 8.71 -10.31 16.94
C MET A 1 7.50 -9.41 16.97
N THR A 2 7.68 -8.09 17.06
CA THR A 2 6.58 -7.14 17.03
C THR A 2 6.10 -7.01 15.58
N ALA A 3 5.00 -7.70 15.26
CA ALA A 3 4.29 -7.47 14.00
C ALA A 3 4.07 -5.97 13.86
N ALA A 4 4.54 -5.36 12.77
CA ALA A 4 4.54 -3.92 12.57
C ALA A 4 3.15 -3.32 12.87
N THR A 5 3.01 -2.86 14.10
CA THR A 5 1.75 -2.43 14.67
C THR A 5 1.31 -1.22 13.90
N TYR A 6 0.10 -1.30 13.36
CA TYR A 6 -0.39 -0.27 12.49
C TYR A 6 -0.56 1.01 13.31
N GLN A 7 0.30 2.01 13.06
CA GLN A 7 0.52 3.17 13.94
C GLN A 7 -0.76 3.95 14.30
N TYR A 8 -1.85 3.78 13.54
CA TYR A 8 -3.11 4.49 13.75
C TYR A 8 -4.25 3.65 14.36
N VAL A 9 -4.09 2.33 14.55
CA VAL A 9 -5.16 1.46 15.10
C VAL A 9 -5.04 1.31 16.62
N ASP A 10 -3.85 1.54 17.18
CA ASP A 10 -3.58 1.34 18.61
C ASP A 10 -3.66 2.63 19.43
N LEU A 11 -4.08 3.74 18.81
CA LEU A 11 -4.27 5.01 19.52
C LEU A 11 -5.67 5.02 20.16
N PRO A 12 -5.80 5.35 21.46
CA PRO A 12 -7.10 5.46 22.12
C PRO A 12 -8.01 6.42 21.36
N ASP A 13 -9.27 6.02 21.20
CA ASP A 13 -10.31 6.79 20.50
C ASP A 13 -10.05 7.08 19.01
N ALA A 14 -8.96 6.57 18.43
CA ALA A 14 -8.73 6.69 17.00
C ALA A 14 -9.69 5.79 16.22
N SER A 15 -10.42 6.41 15.31
CA SER A 15 -11.33 5.71 14.41
C SER A 15 -11.06 6.08 12.97
N VAL A 16 -11.28 5.11 12.08
CA VAL A 16 -11.10 5.30 10.65
C VAL A 16 -12.41 5.77 10.08
N VAL A 17 -12.39 6.97 9.50
CA VAL A 17 -13.58 7.54 8.87
C VAL A 17 -13.82 6.87 7.53
N THR A 18 -14.97 6.25 7.37
CA THR A 18 -15.40 5.64 6.11
C THR A 18 -15.65 6.72 5.07
N THR A 19 -14.89 6.67 3.98
CA THR A 19 -15.05 7.55 2.82
C THR A 19 -15.48 6.73 1.60
N ARG A 20 -15.97 7.41 0.55
CA ARG A 20 -16.28 6.74 -0.73
C ARG A 20 -15.07 6.01 -1.30
N ALA A 21 -13.89 6.61 -1.20
CA ALA A 21 -12.65 5.98 -1.66
C ALA A 21 -12.33 4.70 -0.88
N LEU A 22 -12.58 4.68 0.44
CA LEU A 22 -12.39 3.49 1.26
C LEU A 22 -13.42 2.39 0.93
N LEU A 23 -14.68 2.76 0.67
CA LEU A 23 -15.71 1.82 0.23
C LEU A 23 -15.34 1.17 -1.10
N THR A 24 -14.95 1.96 -2.09
CA THR A 24 -14.48 1.45 -3.39
C THR A 24 -13.24 0.57 -3.24
N ALA A 25 -12.29 0.93 -2.36
CA ALA A 25 -11.14 0.07 -2.09
C ALA A 25 -11.57 -1.28 -1.50
N ARG A 26 -12.53 -1.30 -0.57
CA ARG A 26 -13.06 -2.54 0.02
C ARG A 26 -13.70 -3.45 -1.02
N GLU A 27 -14.57 -2.89 -1.88
CA GLU A 27 -15.21 -3.63 -2.97
C GLU A 27 -14.16 -4.27 -3.89
N ASN A 28 -13.22 -3.46 -4.39
CA ASN A 28 -12.17 -3.94 -5.29
C ASN A 28 -11.27 -5.01 -4.64
N ILE A 29 -10.92 -4.85 -3.37
CA ILE A 29 -10.13 -5.84 -2.62
C ILE A 29 -10.92 -7.14 -2.48
N THR A 30 -12.21 -7.06 -2.16
CA THR A 30 -13.10 -8.23 -2.03
C THR A 30 -13.13 -9.02 -3.34
N ASP A 31 -13.35 -8.34 -4.46
CA ASP A 31 -13.38 -8.96 -5.78
C ASP A 31 -12.02 -9.56 -6.16
N THR A 32 -10.92 -8.87 -5.83
CA THR A 32 -9.56 -9.35 -6.08
C THR A 32 -9.27 -10.64 -5.31
N VAL A 33 -9.64 -10.68 -4.02
CA VAL A 33 -9.45 -11.87 -3.16
C VAL A 33 -10.28 -13.03 -3.71
N ALA A 34 -11.56 -12.79 -4.03
CA ALA A 34 -12.43 -13.81 -4.61
C ALA A 34 -11.89 -14.37 -5.93
N ALA A 35 -11.30 -13.51 -6.78
CA ALA A 35 -10.68 -13.90 -8.03
C ALA A 35 -9.27 -14.51 -7.88
N ARG A 36 -8.70 -14.55 -6.67
CA ARG A 36 -7.29 -14.93 -6.42
C ARG A 36 -6.30 -14.16 -7.28
N ALA A 37 -6.58 -12.88 -7.50
CA ALA A 37 -5.82 -12.00 -8.36
C ALA A 37 -4.84 -11.11 -7.58
N MET A 38 -4.02 -10.35 -8.30
CA MET A 38 -3.19 -9.29 -7.73
C MET A 38 -3.82 -7.92 -7.99
N MET A 39 -3.81 -7.04 -7.00
CA MET A 39 -4.27 -5.65 -7.11
C MET A 39 -3.15 -4.68 -6.77
N CYS A 40 -3.11 -3.55 -7.47
CA CYS A 40 -2.30 -2.40 -7.12
C CYS A 40 -3.20 -1.20 -6.79
N ILE A 41 -2.91 -0.50 -5.69
CA ILE A 41 -3.54 0.78 -5.37
C ILE A 41 -2.55 1.91 -5.64
N HIS A 42 -2.93 2.82 -6.53
CA HIS A 42 -2.11 3.97 -6.92
C HIS A 42 -2.53 5.25 -6.18
N GLY A 43 -1.59 6.21 -6.06
CA GLY A 43 -1.85 7.51 -5.44
C GLY A 43 -0.62 8.10 -4.74
N GLY A 44 -0.69 9.38 -4.37
CA GLY A 44 0.39 10.09 -3.67
C GLY A 44 0.70 9.50 -2.29
N ALA A 45 1.86 9.87 -1.72
CA ALA A 45 2.15 9.59 -0.32
C ALA A 45 1.13 10.31 0.59
N GLY A 46 0.72 9.68 1.70
CA GLY A 46 -0.28 10.23 2.63
C GLY A 46 -1.75 9.99 2.25
N PHE A 47 -2.06 9.47 1.06
CA PHE A 47 -3.45 9.19 0.62
C PHE A 47 -4.10 7.97 1.28
N GLY A 48 -3.49 7.39 2.32
CA GLY A 48 -4.08 6.25 3.03
C GLY A 48 -4.14 4.93 2.25
N LYS A 49 -3.30 4.71 1.23
CA LYS A 49 -3.30 3.45 0.46
C LYS A 49 -3.03 2.23 1.35
N THR A 50 -1.95 2.29 2.14
CA THR A 50 -1.59 1.24 3.08
C THR A 50 -2.61 1.11 4.21
N LEU A 51 -3.21 2.23 4.66
CA LEU A 51 -4.32 2.25 5.63
C LEU A 51 -5.50 1.44 5.11
N ALA A 52 -5.97 1.77 3.90
CA ALA A 52 -7.13 1.16 3.28
C ALA A 52 -6.95 -0.34 3.11
N VAL A 53 -5.82 -0.80 2.55
CA VAL A 53 -5.53 -2.23 2.38
C VAL A 53 -5.60 -2.97 3.72
N ASN A 54 -4.94 -2.45 4.74
CA ASN A 54 -4.87 -3.13 6.03
C ASN A 54 -6.22 -3.26 6.72
N ILE A 55 -7.03 -2.20 6.68
CA ILE A 55 -8.35 -2.21 7.34
C ILE A 55 -9.31 -3.12 6.57
N CYS A 56 -9.32 -3.02 5.24
CA CYS A 56 -10.17 -3.87 4.42
C CYS A 56 -9.81 -5.35 4.58
N LEU A 57 -8.52 -5.71 4.55
CA LEU A 57 -8.10 -7.10 4.74
C LEU A 57 -8.44 -7.62 6.15
N ARG A 58 -8.21 -6.83 7.20
CA ARG A 58 -8.62 -7.21 8.58
C ARG A 58 -10.13 -7.42 8.71
N ALA A 59 -10.93 -6.64 7.97
CA ALA A 59 -12.38 -6.75 8.01
C ALA A 59 -12.92 -7.93 7.19
N LEU A 60 -12.24 -8.31 6.10
CA LEU A 60 -12.62 -9.44 5.25
C LEU A 60 -12.18 -10.77 5.85
N GLU A 61 -10.97 -10.84 6.37
CA GLU A 61 -10.34 -12.07 6.84
C GLU A 61 -9.76 -11.88 8.25
N PRO A 62 -10.62 -11.83 9.30
CA PRO A 62 -10.16 -11.62 10.67
C PRO A 62 -9.32 -12.78 11.23
N GLY A 63 -9.30 -13.94 10.55
CA GLY A 63 -8.60 -15.15 10.97
C GLY A 63 -7.50 -15.65 10.03
N GLU A 64 -7.32 -15.04 8.85
CA GLU A 64 -6.27 -15.45 7.92
C GLU A 64 -4.93 -14.78 8.25
N ASP A 65 -3.82 -15.48 7.97
CA ASP A 65 -2.47 -15.01 8.25
C ASP A 65 -2.05 -13.98 7.17
N VAL A 66 -2.64 -12.78 7.23
CA VAL A 66 -2.32 -11.66 6.33
C VAL A 66 -0.90 -11.19 6.62
N ARG A 67 0.04 -11.60 5.78
CA ARG A 67 1.45 -11.21 5.88
C ARG A 67 1.70 -9.94 5.05
N ARG A 68 2.37 -8.97 5.67
CA ARG A 68 2.92 -7.82 4.95
C ARG A 68 4.36 -8.15 4.56
N ASP A 69 4.56 -8.32 3.26
CA ASP A 69 5.90 -8.42 2.70
C ASP A 69 6.32 -7.05 2.18
N HIS A 70 7.34 -6.47 2.80
CA HIS A 70 7.96 -5.25 2.29
C HIS A 70 8.89 -5.64 1.14
N LEU A 71 8.42 -5.52 -0.10
CA LEU A 71 9.31 -5.59 -1.25
C LEU A 71 10.20 -4.35 -1.26
N PRO A 72 11.54 -4.52 -1.32
CA PRO A 72 12.45 -3.40 -1.45
C PRO A 72 12.16 -2.69 -2.77
N GLY A 73 11.59 -1.49 -2.69
CA GLY A 73 11.42 -0.62 -3.84
C GLY A 73 12.77 -0.05 -4.28
N PRO A 74 12.91 0.38 -5.55
CA PRO A 74 14.03 1.22 -5.93
C PRO A 74 14.05 2.45 -5.01
N ALA A 75 15.25 2.83 -4.53
CA ALA A 75 15.42 3.95 -3.61
C ALA A 75 14.57 5.15 -4.07
N HIS A 76 13.73 5.67 -3.16
CA HIS A 76 12.86 6.80 -3.46
C HIS A 76 13.69 7.94 -4.04
N ARG A 77 13.53 8.21 -5.33
CA ARG A 77 14.24 9.29 -6.00
C ARG A 77 13.59 10.61 -5.59
N PRO A 78 14.30 11.54 -4.94
CA PRO A 78 13.72 12.82 -4.55
C PRO A 78 13.20 13.58 -5.77
N ARG A 79 12.02 14.22 -5.62
CA ARG A 79 11.43 15.08 -6.65
C ARG A 79 12.46 16.15 -7.03
N GLY A 80 12.86 16.18 -8.31
CA GLY A 80 13.86 17.14 -8.83
C GLY A 80 15.24 16.55 -9.10
N ALA A 81 15.52 15.29 -8.75
CA ALA A 81 16.81 14.69 -9.08
C ALA A 81 17.00 14.56 -10.61
N PRO A 82 18.13 15.04 -11.18
CA PRO A 82 18.35 15.10 -12.62
C PRO A 82 18.42 13.71 -13.24
N ARG A 83 17.54 13.37 -14.21
CA ARG A 83 17.56 12.09 -14.95
C ARG A 83 18.99 11.80 -15.41
N MET A 84 19.56 10.68 -14.95
CA MET A 84 20.86 10.23 -15.43
C MET A 84 20.65 9.76 -16.87
N VAL A 85 20.85 10.68 -17.81
CA VAL A 85 20.81 10.36 -19.24
C VAL A 85 22.04 9.50 -19.51
N HIS A 86 21.83 8.28 -19.97
CA HIS A 86 22.92 7.40 -20.35
C HIS A 86 23.71 8.09 -21.47
N ARG A 87 24.87 8.67 -21.17
CA ARG A 87 25.77 9.17 -22.22
C ARG A 87 26.21 7.96 -23.06
N PRO A 88 26.07 8.01 -24.38
CA PRO A 88 26.64 6.97 -25.24
C PRO A 88 28.16 6.92 -24.99
N ARG A 89 28.69 5.70 -24.85
CA ARG A 89 30.15 5.48 -24.73
C ARG A 89 30.79 5.96 -26.05
N PRO A 90 31.88 6.74 -26.00
CA PRO A 90 32.54 7.20 -27.22
C PRO A 90 33.17 5.99 -27.94
N GLY A 91 32.75 5.80 -29.20
CA GLY A 91 33.39 5.08 -30.29
C GLY A 91 34.17 3.79 -30.00
N ARG A 92 33.67 2.67 -30.51
CA ARG A 92 34.51 1.60 -31.06
C ARG A 92 34.31 1.58 -32.57
#